data_AF-A0A1A8X3A9-F1
#
_entry.id   AF-A0A1A8X3A9-F1
#
_cell.length_a   1.000
_cell.length_b   1.000
_cell.length_c   1.000
_cell.angle_alpha   90.00
_cell.angle_beta   90.00
_cell.angle_gamma   90.00
#
_symmetry.space_group_name_H-M   'P 1'
#
loop_
_entity.id
_entity.type
_entity.pdbx_description
1 polymer ?
#
loop_
_entity_poly.entity_id
_entity_poly.type
_entity_poly.pdbx_seq_one_letter_code
_entity_poly.pdbx_strand_id
1 'polypeptide(L)'
;MTERSLRQVMSLEKIIYIIVMPLGISLLLSCLLKVKILVKFSYSFCRKQIGDTQIRIVSLILILNFLLFMSESYKLIYGIKNIYNHKELVPGYSTDYFKIYKWRHERNWWIGLSNLCIWSMLWRSTGIINNYVKYLEKRENEVNNLTLQLVRQFAKLIIPPRQLNSAWCNSIVSNQQSLKHHIRKNLLSC
;
A
#
# COMPACT_ATOMS: atom_id res chain seq x y z
N MET A 1 6.40 -34.67 3.27
CA MET A 1 5.58 -33.47 3.62
C MET A 1 5.13 -32.82 2.31
N THR A 2 4.25 -33.46 1.55
CA THR A 2 4.40 -33.34 0.08
C THR A 2 3.12 -33.19 -0.75
N GLU A 3 1.96 -33.77 -0.40
CA GLU A 3 0.77 -33.56 -1.25
C GLU A 3 -0.29 -32.60 -0.69
N ARG A 4 -0.52 -32.61 0.64
CA ARG A 4 -1.54 -31.73 1.24
C ARG A 4 -1.12 -30.25 1.24
N SER A 5 0.17 -29.95 1.44
CA SER A 5 0.68 -28.58 1.35
C SER A 5 0.63 -28.06 -0.08
N LEU A 6 1.01 -28.87 -1.09
CA LEU A 6 0.90 -28.50 -2.50
C LEU A 6 -0.55 -28.23 -2.92
N ARG A 7 -1.51 -29.02 -2.42
CA ARG A 7 -2.94 -28.84 -2.72
C ARG A 7 -3.50 -27.54 -2.11
N GLN A 8 -3.10 -27.21 -0.88
CA GLN A 8 -3.45 -25.93 -0.24
C GLN A 8 -2.79 -24.74 -0.95
N VAL A 9 -1.51 -24.82 -1.30
CA VAL A 9 -0.80 -23.77 -2.03
C VAL A 9 -1.45 -23.51 -3.40
N MET A 10 -1.85 -24.56 -4.12
CA MET A 10 -2.55 -24.44 -5.40
C MET A 10 -3.96 -23.81 -5.27
N SER A 11 -4.64 -24.00 -4.14
CA SER A 11 -5.92 -23.30 -3.87
C SER A 11 -5.72 -21.82 -3.53
N LEU A 12 -4.68 -21.49 -2.77
CA LEU A 12 -4.35 -20.12 -2.38
C LEU A 12 -3.82 -19.31 -3.56
N GLU A 13 -2.99 -19.90 -4.42
CA GLU A 13 -2.54 -19.29 -5.68
C GLU A 13 -3.73 -18.81 -6.51
N LYS A 14 -4.74 -19.66 -6.71
CA LYS A 14 -5.95 -19.32 -7.48
C LYS A 14 -6.74 -18.19 -6.85
N ILE A 15 -6.94 -18.21 -5.53
CA ILE A 15 -7.64 -17.15 -4.81
C ILE A 15 -6.89 -15.82 -4.93
N ILE A 16 -5.56 -15.85 -4.80
CA ILE A 16 -4.72 -14.67 -4.91
C ILE A 16 -4.78 -14.12 -6.34
N TYR A 17 -4.68 -14.94 -7.37
CA TYR A 17 -4.82 -14.44 -8.75
C TYR A 17 -6.23 -13.91 -9.06
N ILE A 18 -7.29 -14.54 -8.54
CA ILE A 18 -8.67 -14.11 -8.82
C ILE A 18 -9.04 -12.83 -8.07
N ILE A 19 -8.53 -12.62 -6.87
CA ILE A 19 -8.91 -11.48 -6.02
C ILE A 19 -7.85 -10.38 -6.06
N VAL A 20 -6.59 -10.72 -5.81
CA VAL A 20 -5.50 -9.75 -5.59
C VAL A 20 -5.09 -9.07 -6.89
N MET A 21 -5.14 -9.77 -8.03
CA MET A 21 -4.78 -9.19 -9.32
C MET A 21 -5.79 -8.13 -9.81
N PRO A 22 -7.11 -8.40 -9.92
CA PRO A 22 -8.06 -7.35 -10.29
C PRO A 22 -8.16 -6.25 -9.24
N LEU A 23 -7.91 -6.56 -7.97
CA LEU A 23 -7.82 -5.54 -6.92
C LEU A 23 -6.60 -4.62 -7.14
N GLY A 24 -5.43 -5.16 -7.47
CA GLY A 24 -4.25 -4.36 -7.81
C GLY A 24 -4.47 -3.50 -9.06
N ILE A 25 -5.05 -4.08 -10.11
CA ILE A 25 -5.37 -3.36 -11.37
C ILE A 25 -6.38 -2.25 -11.10
N SER A 26 -7.48 -2.53 -10.41
CA SER A 26 -8.51 -1.53 -10.10
C SER A 26 -7.97 -0.40 -9.22
N LEU A 27 -7.12 -0.70 -8.24
CA LEU A 27 -6.43 0.33 -7.44
C LEU A 27 -5.51 1.22 -8.29
N LEU A 28 -4.75 0.62 -9.21
CA LEU A 28 -3.84 1.34 -10.10
C LEU A 28 -4.62 2.19 -11.11
N LEU A 29 -5.69 1.63 -11.70
CA LEU A 29 -6.60 2.34 -12.60
C LEU A 29 -7.30 3.49 -11.88
N SER A 30 -7.73 3.28 -10.63
CA SER A 30 -8.31 4.30 -9.75
C SER A 30 -7.36 5.49 -9.56
N CYS A 31 -6.07 5.21 -9.35
CA CYS A 31 -5.04 6.24 -9.23
C CYS A 31 -4.80 7.00 -10.55
N LEU A 32 -4.87 6.32 -11.70
CA LEU A 32 -4.67 6.93 -13.03
C LEU A 32 -5.87 7.76 -13.48
N LEU A 33 -7.10 7.29 -13.25
CA LEU A 33 -8.35 7.90 -13.72
C LEU A 33 -8.76 9.15 -12.90
N LYS A 34 -8.03 9.50 -11.84
CA LYS A 34 -8.28 10.68 -10.97
C LYS A 34 -9.73 10.79 -10.45
N VAL A 35 -10.46 9.68 -10.36
CA VAL A 35 -11.82 9.67 -9.80
C VAL A 35 -11.71 9.85 -8.28
N LYS A 36 -12.19 10.98 -7.76
CA LYS A 36 -11.98 11.40 -6.35
C LYS A 36 -12.37 10.33 -5.33
N ILE A 37 -13.49 9.63 -5.53
CA ILE A 37 -13.98 8.59 -4.61
C ILE A 37 -13.04 7.38 -4.59
N LEU A 38 -12.64 6.93 -5.78
CA LEU A 38 -11.76 5.78 -5.97
C LEU A 38 -10.35 6.05 -5.44
N VAL A 39 -9.83 7.26 -5.67
CA VAL A 39 -8.53 7.69 -5.13
C VAL A 39 -8.56 7.71 -3.60
N LYS A 40 -9.64 8.22 -2.99
CA LYS A 40 -9.80 8.19 -1.52
C LYS A 40 -9.86 6.79 -0.96
N PHE A 41 -10.58 5.88 -1.63
CA PHE A 41 -10.63 4.48 -1.23
C PHE A 41 -9.26 3.81 -1.33
N SER A 42 -8.59 3.95 -2.49
CA SER A 42 -7.22 3.44 -2.69
C SER A 42 -6.27 3.98 -1.63
N TYR A 43 -6.37 5.27 -1.32
CA TYR A 43 -5.53 5.91 -0.31
C TYR A 43 -5.80 5.38 1.10
N SER A 44 -7.07 5.23 1.48
CA SER A 44 -7.47 4.66 2.77
C SER A 44 -6.97 3.22 2.92
N PHE A 45 -7.13 2.41 1.88
CA PHE A 45 -6.67 1.03 1.85
C PHE A 45 -5.14 0.92 1.94
N CYS A 46 -4.42 1.72 1.15
CA CYS A 46 -2.95 1.70 1.11
C CYS A 46 -2.29 2.26 2.37
N ARG A 47 -2.95 3.20 3.08
CA ARG A 47 -2.43 3.82 4.30
C ARG A 47 -2.75 3.04 5.57
N LYS A 48 -3.67 2.07 5.51
CA LYS A 48 -4.04 1.27 6.68
C LYS A 48 -2.83 0.50 7.20
N GLN A 49 -2.38 0.87 8.39
CA GLN A 49 -1.29 0.23 9.12
C GLN A 49 -1.88 -0.84 10.04
N ILE A 50 -1.17 -1.95 10.21
CA ILE A 50 -1.55 -3.01 11.14
C ILE A 50 -0.74 -2.81 12.43
N GLY A 51 -1.44 -2.37 13.49
CA GLY A 51 -0.85 -2.17 14.82
C GLY A 51 0.08 -0.96 14.92
N ASP A 52 1.04 -1.04 15.85
CA ASP A 52 2.02 0.01 16.16
C ASP A 52 3.25 -0.01 15.21
N THR A 53 3.27 -0.98 14.30
CA THR A 53 4.34 -1.11 13.30
C THR A 53 4.01 -0.34 12.02
N GLN A 54 5.01 0.27 11.38
CA GLN A 54 4.85 0.96 10.10
C GLN A 54 4.58 0.02 8.90
N ILE A 55 4.30 -1.26 9.15
CA ILE A 55 4.07 -2.27 8.12
C ILE A 55 2.66 -2.07 7.56
N ARG A 56 2.61 -1.75 6.27
CA ARG A 56 1.37 -1.48 5.54
C ARG A 56 0.82 -2.76 4.94
N ILE A 57 -0.50 -2.85 4.80
CA ILE A 57 -1.17 -3.98 4.13
C ILE A 57 -0.59 -4.23 2.73
N VAL A 58 -0.27 -3.16 2.00
CA VAL A 58 0.38 -3.22 0.67
C VAL A 58 1.71 -3.96 0.72
N SER A 59 2.52 -3.77 1.77
CA SER A 59 3.80 -4.46 1.93
C SER A 59 3.60 -5.97 2.17
N LEU A 60 2.57 -6.35 2.93
CA LEU A 60 2.25 -7.76 3.17
C LEU A 60 1.80 -8.45 1.88
N ILE A 61 0.92 -7.77 1.11
CA ILE A 61 0.47 -8.26 -0.20
C ILE A 61 1.65 -8.38 -1.17
N LEU A 62 2.59 -7.43 -1.15
CA LEU A 62 3.79 -7.48 -1.98
C LEU A 62 4.68 -8.67 -1.63
N ILE A 63 4.93 -8.93 -0.35
CA ILE A 63 5.71 -10.09 0.12
C ILE A 63 5.04 -11.40 -0.30
N LEU A 64 3.71 -11.50 -0.14
CA LEU A 64 2.97 -12.69 -0.54
C LEU A 64 3.09 -12.94 -2.06
N ASN A 65 2.95 -11.88 -2.87
CA ASN A 65 3.13 -11.97 -4.33
C ASN A 65 4.56 -12.34 -4.71
N PHE A 66 5.56 -11.83 -3.98
CA PHE A 66 6.96 -12.20 -4.19
C PHE A 66 7.20 -13.69 -3.93
N LEU A 67 6.66 -14.24 -2.84
CA LEU A 67 6.78 -15.66 -2.53
C LEU A 67 6.11 -16.54 -3.60
N LEU A 68 4.94 -16.15 -4.10
CA LEU A 68 4.27 -16.86 -5.19
C LEU A 68 5.07 -16.82 -6.48
N PHE A 69 5.58 -15.64 -6.85
CA PHE A 69 6.44 -15.47 -8.02
C PHE A 69 7.70 -16.33 -7.92
N MET A 70 8.33 -16.39 -6.75
CA MET A 70 9.48 -17.26 -6.49
C MET A 70 9.11 -18.75 -6.59
N SER A 71 7.93 -19.14 -6.10
CA SER A 71 7.43 -20.52 -6.23
C SER A 71 7.25 -20.92 -7.70
N GLU A 72 6.59 -20.09 -8.51
CA GLU A 72 6.43 -20.36 -9.94
C GLU A 72 7.77 -20.34 -10.69
N SER A 73 8.67 -19.43 -10.33
CA SER A 73 10.04 -19.39 -10.89
C SER A 73 10.80 -20.69 -10.60
N TYR A 74 10.66 -21.22 -9.39
CA TYR A 74 11.26 -22.50 -9.00
C TYR A 74 10.63 -23.67 -9.76
N LYS A 75 9.29 -23.74 -9.85
CA LYS A 75 8.56 -24.77 -10.61
C LYS A 75 8.94 -24.76 -12.10
N LEU A 76 9.13 -23.58 -12.69
CA LEU A 76 9.53 -23.44 -14.09
C LEU A 76 10.96 -23.95 -14.31
N ILE A 77 11.92 -23.52 -13.51
CA ILE A 77 13.34 -23.87 -13.70
C ILE A 77 13.61 -25.35 -13.35
N TYR A 78 13.15 -25.80 -12.19
CA TYR A 78 13.46 -27.14 -11.69
C TYR A 78 12.44 -28.20 -12.10
N GLY A 79 11.16 -27.83 -12.24
CA GLY A 79 10.12 -28.76 -12.71
C GLY A 79 10.34 -29.18 -14.15
N ILE A 80 10.75 -28.25 -15.03
CA ILE A 80 11.10 -28.59 -16.41
C ILE A 80 12.35 -29.47 -16.44
N LYS A 81 13.42 -29.09 -15.71
CA LYS A 81 14.67 -29.85 -15.71
C LYS A 81 14.50 -31.29 -15.20
N ASN A 82 13.70 -31.51 -14.17
CA ASN A 82 13.43 -32.87 -13.66
C ASN A 82 12.64 -33.73 -14.65
N ILE A 83 11.68 -33.13 -15.36
CA ILE A 83 10.87 -33.83 -16.36
C ILE A 83 11.74 -34.29 -17.55
N TYR A 84 12.66 -33.43 -18.02
CA TYR A 84 13.55 -33.78 -19.14
C TYR A 84 14.70 -34.74 -18.74
N ASN A 85 15.07 -34.80 -17.45
CA ASN A 85 16.15 -35.68 -16.97
C ASN A 85 15.70 -37.13 -16.74
N HIS A 86 14.40 -37.42 -16.70
CA HIS A 86 13.92 -38.80 -16.69
C HIS A 86 14.11 -39.38 -18.11
N LYS A 87 15.25 -40.05 -18.31
CA LYS A 87 15.54 -40.91 -19.48
C LYS A 87 14.57 -42.08 -19.63
N GLU A 88 13.69 -42.29 -18.65
CA GLU A 88 12.54 -43.18 -18.76
C GLU A 88 11.32 -42.32 -19.13
N LEU A 89 10.91 -42.42 -20.40
CA LEU A 89 9.58 -42.05 -20.85
C LEU A 89 8.58 -42.69 -19.88
N VAL A 90 8.03 -41.92 -18.93
CA VAL A 90 6.91 -42.38 -18.13
C VAL A 90 5.81 -42.75 -19.14
N PRO A 91 5.47 -44.04 -19.29
CA PRO A 91 4.59 -44.48 -20.36
C PRO A 91 3.21 -43.86 -20.13
N GLY A 92 2.79 -42.96 -21.02
CA GLY A 92 1.47 -42.31 -20.97
C GLY A 92 1.47 -40.79 -21.08
N TYR A 93 2.62 -40.10 -20.99
CA TYR A 93 2.68 -38.64 -21.22
C TYR A 93 3.17 -38.30 -22.62
N SER A 94 2.28 -37.74 -23.44
CA SER A 94 2.63 -37.26 -24.78
C SER A 94 3.55 -36.04 -24.72
N THR A 95 4.36 -35.86 -25.76
CA THR A 95 5.21 -34.66 -25.93
C THR A 95 4.41 -33.36 -25.87
N ASP A 96 3.13 -33.41 -26.25
CA ASP A 96 2.21 -32.28 -26.19
C ASP A 96 1.76 -31.94 -24.77
N TYR A 97 1.65 -32.94 -23.89
CA TYR A 97 1.38 -32.68 -22.46
C TYR A 97 2.47 -31.79 -21.85
N PHE A 98 3.74 -32.03 -22.17
CA PHE A 98 4.86 -31.23 -21.65
C PHE A 98 4.86 -29.80 -22.18
N LYS A 99 4.53 -29.60 -23.47
CA LYS A 99 4.38 -28.26 -24.04
C LYS A 99 3.26 -27.49 -23.33
N ILE A 100 2.12 -28.14 -23.10
CA ILE A 100 0.98 -27.53 -22.39
C ILE A 100 1.35 -27.20 -20.94
N TYR A 101 2.08 -28.10 -20.26
CA TYR A 101 2.54 -27.89 -18.89
C TYR A 101 3.48 -26.68 -18.78
N LYS A 102 4.51 -26.61 -19.63
CA LYS A 102 5.45 -25.50 -19.71
C LYS A 102 4.74 -24.18 -19.97
N TRP A 103 3.87 -24.13 -20.98
CA TRP A 103 3.12 -22.93 -21.34
C TRP A 103 2.21 -22.41 -20.20
N ARG A 104 1.63 -23.32 -19.41
CA ARG A 104 0.81 -22.95 -18.26
C ARG A 104 1.62 -22.24 -17.18
N HIS A 105 2.81 -22.76 -16.87
CA HIS A 105 3.71 -22.15 -15.89
C HIS A 105 4.35 -20.86 -16.40
N GLU A 106 4.70 -20.76 -17.69
CA GLU A 106 5.18 -19.50 -18.28
C GLU A 106 4.13 -18.40 -18.19
N ARG A 107 2.86 -18.69 -18.54
CA ARG A 107 1.77 -17.70 -18.38
C ARG A 107 1.59 -17.28 -16.93
N ASN A 108 1.54 -18.23 -15.99
CA ASN A 108 1.42 -17.93 -14.57
C ASN A 108 2.60 -17.09 -14.06
N TRP A 109 3.81 -17.36 -14.57
CA TRP A 109 5.01 -16.58 -14.27
C TRP A 109 4.90 -15.13 -14.75
N TRP A 110 4.45 -14.91 -15.99
CA TRP A 110 4.20 -13.56 -16.52
C TRP A 110 3.13 -12.82 -15.72
N ILE A 111 2.04 -13.49 -15.35
CA ILE A 111 0.97 -12.91 -14.53
C ILE A 111 1.49 -12.54 -13.14
N GLY A 112 2.28 -13.41 -12.51
CA GLY A 112 2.94 -13.15 -11.24
C GLY A 112 3.88 -11.94 -11.30
N LEU A 113 4.67 -11.83 -12.38
CA LEU A 113 5.57 -10.70 -12.62
C LEU A 113 4.80 -9.38 -12.78
N SER A 114 3.73 -9.37 -13.59
CA SER A 114 2.87 -8.20 -13.76
C SER A 114 2.23 -7.76 -12.45
N ASN A 115 1.72 -8.70 -11.66
CA ASN A 115 1.11 -8.40 -10.36
C ASN A 115 2.15 -7.80 -9.40
N LEU A 116 3.35 -8.38 -9.32
CA LEU A 116 4.44 -7.85 -8.51
C LEU A 116 4.84 -6.43 -8.92
N CYS A 117 4.86 -6.14 -10.22
CA CYS A 117 5.14 -4.80 -10.74
C CYS A 117 4.07 -3.79 -10.30
N ILE A 118 2.78 -4.13 -10.45
CA ILE A 118 1.65 -3.29 -10.03
C ILE A 118 1.74 -2.98 -8.53
N TRP A 119 1.93 -4.01 -7.70
CA TRP A 119 2.01 -3.84 -6.25
C TRP A 119 3.26 -3.08 -5.81
N SER A 120 4.38 -3.22 -6.53
CA SER A 120 5.61 -2.44 -6.30
C SER A 120 5.39 -0.96 -6.60
N MET A 121 4.70 -0.63 -7.70
CA MET A 121 4.33 0.75 -8.01
C MET A 121 3.43 1.35 -6.91
N LEU A 122 2.38 0.62 -6.50
CA LEU A 122 1.48 1.07 -5.43
C LEU A 122 2.22 1.27 -4.10
N TRP A 123 3.12 0.36 -3.74
CA TRP A 123 3.95 0.47 -2.55
C TRP A 123 4.82 1.73 -2.59
N ARG A 124 5.49 1.99 -3.70
CA ARG A 124 6.35 3.17 -3.89
C ARG A 124 5.54 4.47 -3.84
N SER A 125 4.40 4.52 -4.52
CA SER A 125 3.49 5.69 -4.50
C SER A 125 3.01 6.00 -3.08
N THR A 126 2.64 4.97 -2.32
CA THR A 126 2.22 5.15 -0.92
C THR A 126 3.38 5.66 -0.06
N GLY A 127 4.62 5.24 -0.32
CA GLY A 127 5.82 5.74 0.34
C GLY A 127 6.00 7.25 0.15
N ILE A 128 5.94 7.70 -1.11
CA ILE A 128 6.08 9.11 -1.50
C ILE A 128 4.98 9.95 -0.84
N ILE A 129 3.72 9.53 -0.94
CA ILE A 129 2.60 10.32 -0.39
C ILE A 129 2.71 10.44 1.13
N ASN A 130 3.14 9.39 1.83
CA ASN A 130 3.31 9.46 3.28
C ASN A 130 4.40 10.47 3.69
N ASN A 131 5.50 10.51 2.95
CA ASN A 131 6.56 11.51 3.18
C ASN A 131 6.05 12.92 2.90
N TYR A 132 5.25 13.11 1.84
CA TYR A 132 4.60 14.39 1.55
C TYR A 132 3.63 14.81 2.67
N VAL A 133 2.81 13.89 3.20
CA VAL A 133 1.90 14.21 4.31
C VAL A 133 2.67 14.61 5.57
N LYS A 134 3.75 13.89 5.91
CA LYS A 134 4.63 14.25 7.04
C LYS A 134 5.26 15.63 6.84
N TYR A 135 5.69 15.94 5.61
CA TYR A 135 6.24 17.24 5.27
C TYR A 135 5.20 18.36 5.44
N LEU A 136 3.97 18.16 4.96
CA LEU A 136 2.88 19.13 5.10
C LEU A 136 2.51 19.35 6.57
N GLU A 137 2.42 18.29 7.37
CA GLU A 137 2.13 18.38 8.81
C GLU A 137 3.23 19.15 9.56
N LYS A 138 4.50 18.95 9.20
CA LYS A 138 5.61 19.73 9.75
C LYS A 138 5.46 21.22 9.44
N ARG A 139 5.17 21.57 8.19
CA ARG A 139 5.01 22.97 7.74
C ARG A 139 3.80 23.63 8.40
N GLU A 140 2.69 22.91 8.55
CA GLU A 140 1.51 23.41 9.26
C GLU A 140 1.83 23.72 10.74
N ASN A 141 2.57 22.86 11.42
CA ASN A 141 2.99 23.09 12.80
C ASN A 141 3.97 24.28 12.92
N GLU A 142 4.88 24.46 11.98
CA GLU A 142 5.77 25.63 11.92
C GLU A 142 4.97 26.94 11.77
N VAL A 143 4.02 26.98 10.83
CA VAL A 143 3.15 28.16 10.62
C VAL A 143 2.34 28.46 11.89
N ASN A 144 1.69 27.46 12.48
CA ASN A 144 0.91 27.65 13.71
C ASN A 144 1.77 28.17 14.87
N ASN A 145 3.01 27.67 15.01
CA ASN A 145 3.93 28.15 16.03
C ASN A 145 4.34 29.61 15.81
N LEU A 146 4.61 30.00 14.56
CA LEU A 146 4.91 31.40 14.22
C LEU A 146 3.72 32.32 14.46
N THR A 147 2.51 31.91 14.09
CA THR A 147 1.29 32.67 14.35
C THR A 147 1.08 32.85 15.86
N LEU A 148 1.29 31.80 16.66
CA LEU A 148 1.23 31.88 18.13
C LEU A 148 2.28 32.83 18.70
N GLN A 149 3.51 32.82 18.18
CA GLN A 149 4.56 33.75 18.62
C GLN A 149 4.20 35.20 18.30
N LEU A 150 3.72 35.48 17.08
CA LEU A 150 3.28 36.82 16.69
C LEU A 150 2.12 37.30 17.54
N VAL A 151 1.07 36.48 17.73
CA VAL A 151 -0.06 36.82 18.59
C VAL A 151 0.41 37.13 20.02
N ARG A 152 1.36 36.36 20.57
CA ARG A 152 1.94 36.65 21.90
C ARG A 152 2.72 37.97 21.93
N GLN A 153 3.47 38.30 20.88
CA GLN A 153 4.19 39.58 20.80
C GLN A 153 3.23 40.76 20.68
N PHE A 154 2.22 40.67 19.82
CA PHE A 154 1.18 41.70 19.68
C PHE A 154 0.38 41.87 20.98
N ALA A 155 0.01 40.78 21.66
CA ALA A 155 -0.69 40.86 22.95
C ALA A 155 0.13 41.58 24.03
N LYS A 156 1.46 41.39 24.05
CA LYS A 156 2.37 42.13 24.95
C LYS A 156 2.47 43.62 24.62
N LEU A 157 2.29 44.00 23.35
CA LEU A 157 2.35 45.39 22.89
C LEU A 157 1.05 46.15 23.10
N ILE A 158 -0.10 45.47 23.01
CA ILE A 158 -1.42 46.10 23.03
C ILE A 158 -2.05 46.10 24.44
N ILE A 159 -1.76 45.10 25.28
CA ILE A 159 -2.44 44.92 26.57
C ILE A 159 -1.49 45.27 27.72
N PRO A 160 -1.79 46.26 28.57
CA PRO A 160 -1.00 46.53 29.77
C PRO A 160 -1.05 45.30 30.71
N PRO A 161 0.05 44.94 31.39
CA PRO A 161 0.22 43.65 32.09
C PRO A 161 -0.75 43.36 33.24
N ARG A 162 -1.67 44.29 33.57
CA ARG A 162 -2.65 44.17 34.66
C ARG A 162 -3.94 43.41 34.31
N GLN A 163 -4.20 43.04 33.04
CA GLN A 163 -5.50 42.47 32.60
C GLN A 163 -5.41 41.13 31.82
N LEU A 164 -4.22 40.55 31.65
CA LEU A 164 -4.04 39.27 30.93
C LEU A 164 -4.47 38.08 31.80
N ASN A 165 -5.78 37.87 31.92
CA ASN A 165 -6.35 36.70 32.58
C ASN A 165 -6.12 35.43 31.74
N SER A 166 -5.79 34.33 32.43
CA SER A 166 -5.57 32.98 31.86
C SER A 166 -6.72 32.48 30.97
N ALA A 167 -7.94 32.99 31.17
CA ALA A 167 -9.12 32.68 30.37
C ALA A 167 -9.01 33.12 28.89
N TRP A 168 -8.36 34.25 28.61
CA TRP A 168 -8.22 34.77 27.24
C TRP A 168 -7.23 33.92 26.42
N CYS A 169 -6.13 33.48 27.05
CA CYS A 169 -5.20 32.53 26.44
C CYS A 169 -5.86 31.19 26.11
N ASN A 170 -6.71 30.66 27.00
CA ASN A 170 -7.39 29.39 26.78
C ASN A 170 -8.45 29.46 25.66
N SER A 171 -9.14 30.60 25.51
CA SER A 171 -10.14 30.82 24.44
C SER A 171 -9.50 30.91 23.04
N ILE A 172 -8.30 31.47 22.94
CA ILE A 172 -7.54 31.51 21.67
C ILE A 172 -7.06 30.10 21.28
N VAL A 173 -6.60 29.31 22.26
CA VAL A 173 -6.15 27.93 22.03
C VAL A 173 -7.33 27.03 21.61
N SER A 174 -8.51 27.18 22.22
CA SER A 174 -9.70 26.41 21.85
C SER A 174 -10.21 26.76 20.44
N ASN A 175 -10.21 28.04 20.06
CA ASN A 175 -10.57 28.46 18.71
C ASN A 175 -9.59 27.98 17.64
N GLN A 176 -8.29 27.91 17.94
CA GLN A 176 -7.32 27.29 17.03
C GLN A 176 -7.53 25.79 16.86
N GLN A 177 -7.91 25.05 17.91
CA GLN A 177 -8.24 23.63 17.81
C GLN A 177 -9.49 23.37 16.95
N SER A 178 -10.51 24.24 17.07
CA SER A 178 -11.70 24.19 16.21
C SER A 178 -11.36 24.39 14.73
N LEU A 179 -10.50 25.38 14.42
CA LEU A 179 -10.02 25.63 13.06
C LEU A 179 -9.22 24.44 12.50
N LYS A 180 -8.36 23.83 13.33
CA LYS A 180 -7.60 22.61 13.00
C LYS A 180 -8.53 21.46 12.62
N HIS A 181 -9.64 21.30 13.35
CA HIS A 181 -10.61 20.23 13.11
C HIS A 181 -11.42 20.45 11.82
N HIS A 182 -11.68 21.71 11.45
CA HIS A 182 -12.42 22.07 10.24
C HIS A 182 -11.56 21.94 8.98
N ILE A 183 -10.29 22.35 9.06
CA ILE A 183 -9.32 22.22 7.96
C ILE A 183 -8.98 20.74 7.71
N ARG A 184 -8.84 19.91 8.76
CA ARG A 184 -8.65 18.45 8.61
C ARG A 184 -9.81 17.79 7.85
N LYS A 185 -11.06 18.20 8.10
CA LYS A 185 -12.24 17.70 7.38
C LYS A 185 -12.22 18.11 5.91
N ASN A 186 -11.77 19.31 5.57
CA ASN A 186 -11.74 19.80 4.19
C ASN A 186 -10.54 19.25 3.39
N LEU A 187 -9.38 19.04 4.00
CA LEU A 187 -8.22 18.38 3.36
C LEU A 187 -8.43 16.88 3.12
N LEU A 188 -9.27 16.22 3.93
CA LEU A 188 -9.75 14.85 3.66
C LEU A 188 -10.94 14.84 2.67
N SER A 189 -11.49 16.01 2.33
CA SER A 189 -12.59 16.19 1.38
C SER A 189 -12.12 16.45 -0.06
N CYS A 190 -10.89 16.92 -0.28
CA CYS A 190 -10.25 16.93 -1.60
C CYS A 190 -9.67 15.56 -1.98
#